data_AF-A0A3S9A428-F1
#
_entry.id   AF-A0A3S9A428-F1
#
_cell.length_a   1.000
_cell.length_b   1.000
_cell.length_c   1.000
_cell.angle_alpha   90.00
_cell.angle_beta   90.00
_cell.angle_gamma   90.00
#
_symmetry.space_group_name_H-M   'P 1'
#
loop_
_entity.id
_entity.type
_entity.pdbx_description
1 polymer ?
#
loop_
_entity_poly.entity_id
_entity_poly.type
_entity_poly.pdbx_seq_one_letter_code
_entity_poly.pdbx_strand_id
1 'polypeptide(L)'
;MRIFLITFILIASASDAVLTDLGLRSGIIQEANPFMDWLYHQSPLAFLLFKVMLPLLLLFLIPPKKVTKLLRSLMYITCSLYAVVLGMHGVWIATGYYHI
;
A
#
# COMPACT_ATOMS: atom_id res chain seq x y z
N MET A 1 -7.10 18.71 6.00
CA MET A 1 -7.28 17.91 4.77
C MET A 1 -6.01 17.20 4.32
N ARG A 2 -4.86 17.86 4.10
CA ARG A 2 -3.59 17.18 3.71
C ARG A 2 -3.18 16.07 4.68
N ILE A 3 -3.09 16.38 5.97
CA ILE A 3 -2.66 15.41 7.00
C ILE A 3 -3.55 14.17 6.96
N PHE A 4 -4.88 14.35 6.90
CA PHE A 4 -5.82 13.23 6.76
C PHE A 4 -5.53 12.34 5.55
N LEU A 5 -5.30 12.91 4.36
CA LEU A 5 -4.97 12.13 3.17
C LEU A 5 -3.65 11.36 3.33
N ILE A 6 -2.62 11.99 3.88
CA ILE A 6 -1.32 11.33 4.06
C ILE A 6 -1.41 10.25 5.15
N THR A 7 -2.11 10.52 6.25
CA THR A 7 -2.38 9.53 7.30
C THR A 7 -3.14 8.34 6.73
N PHE A 8 -4.16 8.58 5.91
CA PHE A 8 -4.88 7.53 5.20
C PHE A 8 -3.95 6.71 4.31
N ILE A 9 -3.14 7.36 3.46
CA ILE A 9 -2.19 6.69 2.58
C ILE A 9 -1.20 5.84 3.38
N LEU A 10 -0.70 6.34 4.52
CA LEU A 10 0.25 5.63 5.36
C LEU A 10 -0.39 4.38 5.98
N ILE A 11 -1.58 4.51 6.57
CA ILE A 11 -2.31 3.37 7.14
C ILE A 11 -2.65 2.37 6.04
N ALA A 12 -3.18 2.84 4.90
CA ALA A 12 -3.56 1.98 3.80
C ALA A 12 -2.36 1.25 3.19
N SER A 13 -1.22 1.91 3.07
CA SER A 13 0.04 1.30 2.59
C SER A 13 0.58 0.25 3.55
N ALA A 14 0.53 0.51 4.86
CA ALA A 14 0.92 -0.48 5.87
C ALA A 14 -0.03 -1.69 5.86
N SER A 15 -1.35 -1.45 5.79
CA SER A 15 -2.35 -2.51 5.68
C SER A 15 -2.16 -3.33 4.41
N ASP A 16 -1.97 -2.69 3.25
CA ASP A 16 -1.66 -3.39 2.00
C ASP A 16 -0.42 -4.28 2.15
N ALA A 17 0.66 -3.75 2.72
CA ALA A 17 1.89 -4.52 2.90
C ALA A 17 1.71 -5.75 3.80
N VAL A 18 0.96 -5.62 4.90
CA VAL A 18 0.64 -6.74 5.80
C VAL A 18 -0.26 -7.76 5.11
N LEU A 19 -1.33 -7.31 4.44
CA LEU A 19 -2.26 -8.21 3.76
C LEU A 19 -1.60 -8.92 2.57
N THR A 20 -0.70 -8.25 1.85
CA THR A 20 0.11 -8.89 0.81
C THR A 20 1.03 -9.95 1.39
N ASP A 21 1.75 -9.67 2.49
CA ASP A 21 2.62 -10.68 3.13
C ASP A 21 1.82 -11.90 3.59
N LEU A 22 0.67 -11.69 4.22
CA LEU A 22 -0.21 -12.79 4.63
C LEU A 22 -0.72 -13.59 3.43
N GLY A 23 -1.20 -12.91 2.40
CA GLY A 23 -1.74 -13.56 1.20
C GLY A 23 -0.68 -14.32 0.40
N LEU A 24 0.56 -13.82 0.36
CA LEU A 24 1.69 -14.53 -0.25
C LEU A 24 2.07 -15.77 0.55
N ARG A 25 2.19 -15.68 1.88
CA ARG A 25 2.51 -16.82 2.76
C ARG A 25 1.47 -17.92 2.71
N SER A 26 0.19 -17.56 2.59
CA SER A 26 -0.92 -18.51 2.48
C SER A 26 -1.15 -19.00 1.05
N GLY A 27 -0.44 -18.46 0.05
CA GLY A 27 -0.63 -18.81 -1.36
C GLY A 27 -1.96 -18.36 -1.96
N ILE A 28 -2.71 -17.46 -1.29
CA ILE A 28 -4.01 -16.96 -1.76
C ILE A 28 -3.81 -15.99 -2.94
N ILE A 29 -2.70 -15.26 -2.96
CA ILE A 29 -2.38 -14.28 -3.99
C ILE A 29 -0.93 -14.41 -4.46
N GLN A 30 -0.63 -13.75 -5.56
CA GLN A 30 0.73 -13.55 -6.07
C GLN A 30 1.01 -12.05 -6.20
N GLU A 31 2.27 -11.64 -6.02
CA GLU A 31 2.66 -10.24 -6.15
C GLU A 31 2.77 -9.89 -7.64
N ALA A 32 1.92 -8.97 -8.09
CA ALA A 32 1.85 -8.58 -9.50
C ALA A 32 3.03 -7.69 -9.92
N ASN A 33 3.69 -7.03 -8.97
CA ASN A 33 4.83 -6.16 -9.24
C ASN A 33 6.15 -6.98 -9.21
N PRO A 34 6.85 -7.17 -10.35
CA PRO A 34 8.04 -8.04 -10.40
C PRO A 34 9.18 -7.58 -9.49
N PHE A 35 9.33 -6.27 -9.27
CA PHE A 35 10.35 -5.74 -8.36
C PHE A 35 10.01 -6.05 -6.91
N MET A 36 8.74 -5.88 -6.53
CA MET A 36 8.31 -6.16 -5.16
C MET A 36 8.31 -7.66 -4.88
N ASP A 37 7.96 -8.49 -5.86
CA ASP A 37 8.08 -9.94 -5.79
C ASP A 37 9.54 -10.36 -5.55
N TRP A 38 10.47 -9.85 -6.36
CA TRP A 38 11.90 -10.09 -6.14
C TRP A 38 12.35 -9.63 -4.74
N LEU A 39 11.95 -8.44 -4.31
CA LEU A 39 12.31 -7.87 -3.01
C LEU A 39 11.77 -8.71 -1.85
N TYR A 40 10.53 -9.20 -1.98
CA TYR A 40 9.90 -10.09 -1.01
C TYR A 40 10.69 -11.39 -0.83
N HIS A 41 11.13 -11.99 -1.93
CA HIS A 41 11.96 -13.20 -1.91
C HIS A 41 13.35 -12.96 -1.30
N GLN A 42 13.91 -11.75 -1.38
CA GLN A 42 15.15 -11.43 -0.68
C GLN A 42 14.93 -11.21 0.82
N SER A 43 13.89 -10.45 1.18
CA SER A 43 13.54 -10.19 2.57
C SER A 43 12.11 -9.65 2.67
N PRO A 44 11.19 -10.38 3.33
CA PRO A 44 9.84 -9.87 3.62
C PRO A 44 9.85 -8.57 4.44
N LEU A 45 10.87 -8.39 5.29
CA LEU A 45 11.05 -7.14 6.04
C LEU A 45 11.41 -5.98 5.12
N ALA A 46 12.31 -6.19 4.14
CA ALA A 46 12.67 -5.16 3.17
C ALA A 46 11.46 -4.75 2.31
N PHE A 47 10.64 -5.72 1.89
CA PHE A 47 9.38 -5.48 1.20
C PHE A 47 8.44 -4.57 2.00
N LEU A 48 8.22 -4.89 3.29
CA LEU A 48 7.36 -4.11 4.19
C LEU A 48 7.89 -2.69 4.36
N LEU A 49 9.18 -2.55 4.67
CA LEU A 49 9.82 -1.25 4.87
C LEU A 49 9.76 -0.40 3.61
N PHE A 50 9.96 -0.99 2.43
CA PHE A 50 9.91 -0.26 1.17
C PHE A 50 8.50 0.31 0.91
N LYS A 51 7.44 -0.48 1.11
CA LYS A 51 6.04 -0.01 0.96
C LYS A 51 5.73 1.16 1.89
N VAL A 52 6.17 1.11 3.15
CA VAL A 52 5.89 2.16 4.15
C VAL A 52 6.80 3.39 4.02
N MET A 53 8.03 3.21 3.53
CA MET A 53 9.00 4.32 3.40
C MET A 53 8.56 5.36 2.37
N LEU A 54 7.97 4.96 1.24
CA LEU A 54 7.53 5.88 0.19
C LEU A 54 6.51 6.94 0.67
N PRO A 55 5.41 6.57 1.36
CA PRO A 55 4.49 7.57 1.90
C PRO A 55 5.09 8.41 3.04
N LEU A 56 6.04 7.86 3.83
CA LEU A 56 6.79 8.63 4.81
C LEU A 56 7.69 9.69 4.15
N LEU A 57 8.38 9.34 3.06
CA LEU A 57 9.17 10.28 2.27
C LEU A 57 8.30 11.38 1.70
N LEU A 58 7.10 11.05 1.18
CA LEU A 58 6.12 12.06 0.74
C LEU A 58 5.71 13.00 1.88
N LEU A 59 5.52 12.50 3.10
CA LEU A 59 5.19 13.33 4.26
C LEU A 59 6.30 14.34 4.55
N PHE A 60 7.56 13.90 4.50
CA PHE A 60 8.74 14.73 4.77
C PHE A 60 9.03 15.74 3.66
N LEU A 61 8.94 15.32 2.40
CA LEU A 61 9.32 16.15 1.24
C LEU A 61 8.31 17.23 0.89
N ILE A 62 7.03 17.07 1.25
CA ILE A 62 5.97 18.03 0.89
C ILE A 62 5.86 19.12 1.96
N PRO A 63 6.25 20.38 1.68
CA PRO A 63 6.15 21.46 2.65
C PRO A 63 4.67 21.84 2.86
N PRO A 64 4.23 22.19 4.09
CA PRO A 64 2.84 22.53 4.38
C PRO A 64 2.26 23.64 3.50
N LYS A 65 3.10 24.62 3.13
CA LYS A 65 2.69 25.81 2.37
C LYS A 65 2.74 25.64 0.83
N LYS A 66 3.21 24.50 0.31
CA LYS A 66 3.48 24.30 -1.13
C LYS A 66 2.68 23.16 -1.79
N VAL A 67 1.57 22.72 -1.19
CA VAL A 67 0.73 21.69 -1.82
C VAL A 67 0.01 22.27 -3.05
N THR A 68 0.55 21.99 -4.23
CA THR A 68 -0.05 22.38 -5.51
C THR A 68 -1.37 21.64 -5.75
N LYS A 69 -2.22 22.18 -6.65
CA LYS A 69 -3.47 21.50 -7.06
C LYS A 69 -3.19 20.11 -7.64
N LEU A 70 -2.12 19.97 -8.43
CA LEU A 70 -1.68 18.69 -8.98
C LEU A 70 -1.35 17.68 -7.88
N LEU A 71 -0.52 18.07 -6.91
CA LEU A 71 -0.14 17.18 -5.81
C LEU A 71 -1.35 16.76 -4.97
N ARG A 72 -2.30 17.68 -4.76
CA ARG A 72 -3.56 17.35 -4.10
C ARG A 72 -4.38 16.33 -4.89
N SER A 73 -4.49 16.51 -6.20
CA SER A 73 -5.17 15.56 -7.09
C SER A 73 -4.52 14.18 -7.03
N LEU A 74 -3.18 14.12 -7.10
CA LEU A 74 -2.43 12.88 -6.97
C LEU A 74 -2.68 12.19 -5.63
N MET A 75 -2.70 12.92 -4.51
CA MET A 75 -3.03 12.33 -3.20
C MET A 75 -4.44 11.72 -3.19
N TYR A 76 -5.44 12.37 -3.80
CA TYR A 76 -6.78 11.79 -3.91
C TYR A 76 -6.80 10.54 -4.76
N ILE A 77 -6.14 10.56 -5.92
CA ILE A 77 -6.01 9.38 -6.80
C ILE A 77 -5.34 8.24 -6.03
N THR A 78 -4.24 8.50 -5.31
CA THR A 78 -3.56 7.50 -4.47
C THR A 78 -4.48 6.94 -3.39
N CYS A 79 -5.28 7.78 -2.72
CA CYS A 79 -6.26 7.29 -1.73
C CYS A 79 -7.29 6.35 -2.37
N SER A 80 -7.83 6.73 -3.54
CA SER A 80 -8.80 5.90 -4.26
C SER A 80 -8.21 4.58 -4.71
N LEU A 81 -6.97 4.57 -5.22
CA LEU A 81 -6.27 3.34 -5.61
C LEU A 81 -6.07 2.42 -4.40
N TYR A 82 -5.63 2.96 -3.25
CA TYR A 82 -5.50 2.17 -2.03
C TYR A 82 -6.83 1.60 -1.54
N ALA A 83 -7.92 2.37 -1.63
CA ALA A 83 -9.25 1.87 -1.28
C ALA A 83 -9.66 0.68 -2.16
N VAL A 84 -9.38 0.73 -3.46
CA VAL A 84 -9.64 -0.39 -4.39
C VAL A 84 -8.78 -1.61 -4.04
N VAL A 85 -7.47 -1.42 -3.85
CA VAL A 85 -6.55 -2.53 -3.51
C VAL A 85 -6.93 -3.20 -2.20
N LEU A 86 -7.27 -2.43 -1.16
CA LEU A 86 -7.74 -3.00 0.10
C LEU A 86 -9.09 -3.71 -0.05
N GLY A 87 -9.97 -3.20 -0.91
CA GLY A 87 -11.21 -3.90 -1.28
C GLY A 87 -10.92 -5.25 -1.95
N MET A 88 -9.93 -5.31 -2.85
CA MET A 88 -9.49 -6.57 -3.47
C MET A 88 -8.95 -7.56 -2.44
N HIS A 89 -8.12 -7.10 -1.48
CA HIS A 89 -7.69 -7.94 -0.36
C HIS A 89 -8.88 -8.49 0.42
N GLY A 90 -9.90 -7.67 0.68
CA GLY A 90 -11.14 -8.12 1.32
C GLY A 90 -11.83 -9.25 0.55
N VAL A 91 -11.92 -9.14 -0.78
CA VAL A 91 -12.46 -10.21 -1.64
C VAL A 91 -11.58 -11.45 -1.60
N TRP A 92 -10.27 -11.32 -1.78
CA TRP A 92 -9.34 -12.45 -1.78
C TRP A 92 -9.31 -13.20 -0.45
N ILE A 93 -9.36 -12.50 0.67
CA ILE A 93 -9.43 -13.13 1.99
C ILE A 93 -10.76 -13.84 2.15
N ALA A 94 -11.86 -13.19 1.76
CA ALA A 94 -13.19 -13.79 1.82
C ALA A 94 -13.29 -15.05 0.95
N THR A 95 -12.78 -15.04 -0.28
CA THR A 95 -12.88 -16.18 -1.22
C THR A 95 -11.78 -17.22 -1.02
N GLY A 96 -10.56 -16.80 -0.73
CA GLY A 96 -9.39 -17.65 -0.52
C GLY A 96 -9.51 -18.56 0.70
N TYR A 97 -10.23 -18.11 1.75
CA TYR A 97 -10.51 -18.94 2.92
C TYR A 97 -11.38 -20.17 2.60
N TYR A 98 -12.14 -20.17 1.50
CA TYR A 98 -12.95 -21.32 1.07
C TYR A 98 -12.17 -22.38 0.28
N HIS A 99 -10.90 -22.12 -0.03
CA HIS A 99 -10.06 -22.99 -0.86
C HIS A 99 -8.83 -23.58 -0.12
N ILE A 100 -8.72 -23.36 1.19
CA ILE A 100 -7.68 -23.93 2.08
C ILE A 100 -8.29 -25.04 2.93
#